data_AF-A0A967SND3-F1
#
_entry.id   AF-A0A967SND3-F1
#
_cell.length_a   1.000
_cell.length_b   1.000
_cell.length_c   1.000
_cell.angle_alpha   90.00
_cell.angle_beta   90.00
_cell.angle_gamma   90.00
#
_symmetry.space_group_name_H-M   'P 1'
#
loop_
_entity.id
_entity.type
_entity.pdbx_description
1 polymer ?
#
loop_
_entity_poly.entity_id
_entity_poly.type
_entity_poly.pdbx_seq_one_letter_code
_entity_poly.pdbx_strand_id
1 'polypeptide(L)' 'KIRGVFNAVAMLDDETRQRGISTVSAGNTAQALAWAGRHFGVRARSVMPDTAPRTKIEAVIAYGGEPVLV' A
#
# COMPACT_ATOMS: atom_id res chain seq x y z
N LYS A 1 -2.38 6.26 8.35
CA LYS A 1 -1.04 6.93 8.33
C LYS A 1 -0.82 7.64 6.99
N ILE A 2 -1.85 8.30 6.43
CA ILE A 2 -1.82 8.74 5.03
C ILE A 2 -0.78 9.82 4.73
N ARG A 3 -0.67 10.85 5.59
CA ARG A 3 0.21 12.00 5.34
C ARG A 3 1.68 11.60 5.12
N GLY A 4 2.23 10.77 6.01
CA GLY A 4 3.61 10.32 5.91
C GLY A 4 3.87 9.39 4.72
N VAL A 5 2.98 8.42 4.49
CA VAL A 5 3.12 7.48 3.36
C VAL A 5 2.97 8.21 2.03
N PHE A 6 1.99 9.11 1.91
CA PHE A 6 1.81 9.93 0.73
C PHE A 6 3.05 10.77 0.44
N ASN A 7 3.57 11.48 1.46
CA ASN A 7 4.78 12.29 1.30
C ASN A 7 5.97 11.44 0.83
N ALA A 8 6.17 10.26 1.41
CA ALA A 8 7.24 9.36 1.00
C ALA A 8 7.10 8.92 -0.47
N VAL A 9 5.89 8.59 -0.92
CA VAL A 9 5.63 8.19 -2.31
C VAL A 9 5.75 9.39 -3.27
N ALA A 10 5.32 10.57 -2.86
CA ALA A 10 5.41 11.80 -3.64
C ALA A 10 6.86 12.26 -3.88
N MET A 11 7.77 11.92 -2.95
CA MET A 11 9.20 12.24 -3.03
C MET A 11 10.00 11.28 -3.91
N LEU A 12 9.40 10.17 -4.36
CA LEU A 12 10.05 9.29 -5.33
C LEU A 12 10.07 9.97 -6.70
N ASP A 13 11.17 9.80 -7.44
CA ASP A 13 11.18 10.11 -8.86
C ASP A 13 10.20 9.21 -9.62
N ASP A 14 9.79 9.67 -10.80
CA ASP A 14 8.76 8.99 -11.59
C ASP A 14 9.18 7.56 -11.98
N GLU A 15 10.46 7.35 -12.33
CA GLU A 15 10.96 6.02 -12.70
C GLU A 15 10.84 5.04 -11.53
N THR A 16 11.32 5.43 -10.36
CA THR A 16 11.27 4.64 -9.13
C THR A 16 9.82 4.37 -8.72
N ARG A 17 8.96 5.39 -8.77
CA ARG A 17 7.55 5.23 -8.42
C ARG A 17 6.83 4.26 -9.36
N GLN A 18 7.13 4.29 -10.66
CA GLN A 18 6.52 3.41 -11.67
C GLN A 18 6.92 1.92 -11.52
N ARG A 19 8.05 1.62 -10.88
CA ARG A 19 8.40 0.24 -10.49
C ARG A 19 7.42 -0.35 -9.46
N GLY A 20 6.60 0.49 -8.85
CA GLY A 20 5.62 0.16 -7.83
C GLY A 20 6.18 0.34 -6.42
N ILE A 21 5.28 0.33 -5.45
CA ILE A 21 5.58 0.56 -4.04
C ILE A 21 5.16 -0.64 -3.20
N SER A 22 5.88 -0.92 -2.12
CA SER A 22 5.56 -2.03 -1.23
C SER A 22 5.82 -1.74 0.24
N THR A 23 5.10 -2.43 1.14
CA THR A 23 5.36 -2.39 2.58
C THR A 23 5.12 -3.77 3.21
N VAL A 24 5.64 -3.97 4.42
CA VAL A 24 5.29 -5.10 5.29
C VAL A 24 4.42 -4.55 6.40
N SER A 25 3.11 -4.67 6.24
CA SER A 25 2.12 -4.16 7.19
C SER A 25 0.76 -4.75 6.88
N ALA A 26 -0.05 -5.01 7.91
CA ALA A 26 -1.44 -5.40 7.76
C ALA A 26 -2.42 -4.30 8.20
N GLY A 27 -1.97 -3.05 8.41
CA GLY A 27 -2.77 -2.01 9.06
C GLY A 27 -2.74 -0.65 8.37
N ASN A 28 -2.73 0.41 9.19
CA ASN A 28 -2.84 1.80 8.72
C ASN A 28 -1.76 2.24 7.71
N THR A 29 -0.61 1.58 7.66
CA THR A 29 0.43 1.83 6.64
C THR A 29 0.07 1.15 5.32
N ALA A 30 -0.39 -0.11 5.36
CA ALA A 30 -0.85 -0.85 4.18
C ALA A 30 -1.98 -0.13 3.45
N GLN A 31 -3.00 0.31 4.20
CA GLN A 31 -4.13 1.07 3.65
C GLN A 31 -3.70 2.41 3.06
N ALA A 32 -2.77 3.10 3.74
CA ALA A 32 -2.24 4.37 3.25
C ALA A 32 -1.39 4.18 1.98
N LEU A 33 -0.62 3.10 1.90
CA LEU A 33 0.18 2.75 0.73
C LEU A 33 -0.72 2.38 -0.45
N ALA A 34 -1.77 1.58 -0.22
CA ALA A 34 -2.78 1.23 -1.21
C ALA A 34 -3.43 2.48 -1.80
N TRP A 35 -3.89 3.40 -0.94
CA TRP A 35 -4.48 4.66 -1.38
C TRP A 35 -3.49 5.52 -2.17
N ALA A 36 -2.24 5.64 -1.71
CA ALA A 36 -1.21 6.40 -2.40
C ALA A 36 -0.88 5.79 -3.77
N GLY A 37 -0.77 4.47 -3.87
CA GLY A 37 -0.56 3.77 -5.14
C GLY A 37 -1.67 4.07 -6.13
N ARG A 38 -2.93 3.96 -5.69
CA ARG A 38 -4.10 4.34 -6.50
C ARG A 38 -4.04 5.82 -6.94
N HIS A 39 -3.67 6.72 -6.04
CA HIS A 39 -3.60 8.16 -6.34
C HIS A 39 -2.52 8.47 -7.41
N PHE A 40 -1.34 7.88 -7.28
CA PHE A 40 -0.23 8.08 -8.22
C PHE A 40 -0.30 7.16 -9.45
N GLY A 41 -1.32 6.32 -9.57
CA GLY A 41 -1.48 5.39 -10.69
C GLY A 41 -0.41 4.28 -10.74
N VAL A 42 0.14 3.89 -9.59
CA VAL A 42 1.19 2.87 -9.49
C VAL A 42 0.78 1.69 -8.62
N ARG A 43 1.34 0.52 -8.91
CA ARG A 43 1.04 -0.72 -8.17
C ARG A 43 1.52 -0.61 -6.72
N ALA A 44 0.63 -0.90 -5.76
CA ALA A 44 0.96 -0.92 -4.33
C ALA A 44 0.74 -2.31 -3.73
N ARG A 45 1.81 -2.94 -3.21
CA ARG A 45 1.76 -4.27 -2.57
C ARG A 45 1.96 -4.19 -1.07
N SER A 46 1.23 -4.98 -0.31
CA SER A 46 1.42 -5.09 1.15
C SER A 46 1.58 -6.53 1.57
N VAL A 47 2.75 -6.88 2.10
CA VAL A 47 2.96 -8.20 2.72
C VAL A 47 2.24 -8.21 4.06
N MET A 48 1.38 -9.20 4.24
CA MET A 48 0.48 -9.35 5.40
C MET A 48 0.54 -10.80 5.89
N PRO A 49 0.50 -11.06 7.21
CA PRO A 49 0.30 -12.41 7.71
C PRO A 49 -1.01 -12.99 7.19
N ASP A 50 -1.03 -14.26 6.85
CA ASP A 50 -2.26 -15.01 6.52
C ASP A 50 -3.30 -15.02 7.66
N THR A 51 -2.83 -14.87 8.90
CA THR A 51 -3.63 -14.68 10.12
C THR A 51 -4.18 -13.26 10.30
N ALA A 52 -3.90 -12.31 9.40
CA ALA A 52 -4.42 -10.95 9.51
C ALA A 52 -5.96 -10.94 9.45
N PRO A 53 -6.64 -10.14 10.30
CA PRO A 53 -8.08 -10.01 10.25
C PRO A 53 -8.58 -9.69 8.84
N ARG A 54 -9.57 -10.44 8.35
CA ARG A 54 -10.13 -10.31 6.99
C ARG A 54 -10.52 -8.87 6.65
N THR A 55 -11.10 -8.15 7.59
CA THR A 55 -11.48 -6.73 7.44
C THR A 55 -10.30 -5.83 7.10
N LYS A 56 -9.09 -6.14 7.56
CA LYS A 56 -7.87 -5.39 7.24
C LYS A 56 -7.36 -5.71 5.84
N ILE A 57 -7.47 -6.96 5.40
CA ILE A 57 -7.13 -7.39 4.03
C ILE A 57 -8.08 -6.71 3.04
N GLU A 58 -9.38 -6.78 3.30
CA GLU A 58 -10.42 -6.15 2.48
C GLU A 58 -10.25 -4.62 2.39
N ALA A 59 -9.85 -3.97 3.48
CA ALA A 59 -9.56 -2.54 3.46
C ALA A 59 -8.39 -2.17 2.53
N VAL A 60 -7.34 -3.00 2.44
CA VAL A 60 -6.21 -2.77 1.51
C VAL A 60 -6.70 -2.92 0.06
N ILE A 61 -7.50 -3.96 -0.23
CA ILE A 61 -8.08 -4.19 -1.55
C ILE A 61 -9.00 -3.03 -1.96
N ALA A 62 -9.87 -2.57 -1.05
CA ALA A 62 -10.80 -1.46 -1.30
C ALA A 62 -10.07 -0.15 -1.65
N TYR A 63 -8.86 0.06 -1.13
CA TYR A 63 -8.01 1.21 -1.48
C TYR A 63 -7.17 1.00 -2.75
N GLY A 64 -7.28 -0.14 -3.42
CA GLY A 64 -6.57 -0.44 -4.67
C GLY A 64 -5.17 -1.05 -4.46
N GLY A 65 -4.89 -1.55 -3.26
CA GLY A 65 -3.64 -2.27 -2.97
C GLY A 65 -3.78 -3.78 -3.17
N GLU A 66 -2.65 -4.44 -3.38
CA GLU A 66 -2.54 -5.89 -3.47
C GLU A 66 -1.96 -6.47 -2.18
N PRO A 67 -2.75 -7.16 -1.35
CA PRO A 67 -2.22 -7.93 -0.24
C PRO A 67 -1.46 -9.17 -0.75
N VAL A 68 -0.27 -9.40 -0.20
CA VAL A 68 0.51 -10.63 -0.39
C VAL A 68 0.50 -11.36 0.95
N LEU A 69 -0.26 -12.45 1.03
CA LEU A 69 -0.40 -13.24 2.25
C LEU A 69 0.79 -14.19 2.40
N VAL A 70 1.41 -14.17 3.58
CA VAL A 70 2.56 -14.99 3.96
C VAL A 70 2.41 -15.58 5.35
#